data_AF-A0A5Q6PIG2-F1
#
_entry.id   AF-A0A5Q6PIG2-F1
#
_cell.length_a   1.000
_cell.length_b   1.000
_cell.length_c   1.000
_cell.angle_alpha   90.00
_cell.angle_beta   90.00
_cell.angle_gamma   90.00
#
_symmetry.space_group_name_H-M   'P 1'
#
loop_
_entity.id
_entity.type
_entity.pdbx_description
1 polymer ?
#
loop_
_entity_poly.entity_id
_entity_poly.type
_entity_poly.pdbx_seq_one_letter_code
_entity_poly.pdbx_strand_id
1 'polypeptide(L)'
;MIHLMVLALIFMAFVGAIGFSFMNMTHSTNMLYSTQSDKDITSKWVIALENDRVEDPTTGRLIAPFGLNLEQDYNGNGMSDIGFHVLPDGYGLPKVNAFGRYYVYCPIGESIGGVGYESATVKTGKIEGDLSTYNVSLLTVNGKKYVAESNLNIDSSINKKSISALILSPYSKNSNAPSCSEVKLTDGIYTVPGAIVTAISSEQAYNDKITKTIPLLSGNAQDLSAMSSAWKMSSAIQYNIMIDPDTFTVSGDIDFCFSKDIYPRKVYLNGSFDGSNISQLTSASSAKIKLCNASLYVKDLSLYGIYIDALNSTIYVEDSNINDMNAVNSEFVVNGTVNMTAGIYDNVLSVSSGKVNVKDSTLNFRVKNNNGRVVSLDGSKLDINSSSVNVITSGATDNLKSAIFIDESSSVAIKKSTLNISTKANYSPIVNQGKMDIIGSDINISKSKYAITLKNGGQLGLSESTDLSLTGVNVTAIVDESGLGVYGDNAKITSETCWTGLLFSDSISNTSGTSESVNNKITTNRSNWNCNQ
;
A
#
# COMPACT_ATOMS: atom_id res chain seq x y z
N MET A 1 -5.47 71.18 36.35
CA MET A 1 -6.18 70.69 35.14
C MET A 1 -5.22 70.37 33.99
N ILE A 2 -4.33 71.29 33.57
CA ILE A 2 -3.35 71.05 32.49
C ILE A 2 -2.43 69.84 32.75
N HIS A 3 -1.95 69.66 33.99
CA HIS A 3 -1.05 68.54 34.32
C HIS A 3 -1.72 67.16 34.22
N LEU A 4 -3.01 67.05 34.55
CA LEU A 4 -3.81 65.83 34.38
C LEU A 4 -4.04 65.51 32.89
N MET A 5 -4.22 66.53 32.06
CA MET A 5 -4.40 66.38 30.61
C MET A 5 -3.10 65.93 29.93
N VAL A 6 -1.95 66.46 30.34
CA VAL A 6 -0.63 66.03 29.85
C VAL A 6 -0.31 64.60 30.27
N LEU A 7 -0.63 64.21 31.51
CA LEU A 7 -0.45 62.84 31.99
C LEU A 7 -1.33 61.85 31.23
N ALA A 8 -2.58 62.22 30.92
CA ALA A 8 -3.49 61.41 30.12
C ALA A 8 -3.00 61.24 28.66
N LEU A 9 -2.41 62.28 28.06
CA LEU A 9 -1.81 62.22 26.72
C LEU A 9 -0.55 61.33 26.68
N ILE A 10 0.33 61.43 27.69
CA ILE A 10 1.50 60.56 27.82
C ILE A 10 1.06 59.11 28.01
N PHE A 11 0.05 58.87 28.84
CA PHE A 11 -0.49 57.52 29.06
C PHE A 11 -1.11 56.93 27.79
N MET A 12 -1.87 57.72 27.02
CA MET A 12 -2.40 57.28 25.71
C MET A 12 -1.29 57.00 24.70
N ALA A 13 -0.21 57.80 24.68
CA ALA A 13 0.94 57.54 23.83
C ALA A 13 1.67 56.24 24.22
N PHE A 14 1.81 55.96 25.52
CA PHE A 14 2.39 54.71 26.02
C PHE A 14 1.51 53.49 25.68
N VAL A 15 0.19 53.58 25.87
CA VAL A 15 -0.75 52.52 25.51
C VAL A 15 -0.73 52.28 23.99
N GLY A 16 -0.66 53.33 23.17
CA GLY A 16 -0.52 53.22 21.72
C GLY A 16 0.79 52.56 21.29
N ALA A 17 1.92 52.91 21.92
CA ALA A 17 3.23 52.31 21.64
C ALA A 17 3.30 50.83 22.05
N ILE A 18 2.71 50.48 23.20
CA ILE A 18 2.61 49.08 23.66
C ILE A 18 1.70 48.29 22.73
N GLY A 19 0.54 48.85 22.35
CA GLY A 19 -0.39 48.23 21.39
C GLY A 19 0.27 47.97 20.03
N PHE A 20 0.99 48.95 19.49
CA PHE A 20 1.74 48.81 18.23
C PHE A 20 2.84 47.74 18.34
N SER A 21 3.57 47.70 19.46
CA SER A 21 4.62 46.70 19.68
C SER A 21 4.05 45.28 19.80
N PHE A 22 2.92 45.11 20.50
CA PHE A 22 2.21 43.83 20.59
C PHE A 22 1.65 43.38 19.24
N MET A 23 1.09 44.31 18.45
CA MET A 23 0.62 44.01 17.09
C MET A 23 1.77 43.58 16.19
N ASN A 24 2.92 44.26 16.24
CA ASN A 24 4.12 43.87 15.47
C ASN A 24 4.70 42.53 15.90
N MET A 25 4.73 42.25 17.21
CA MET A 25 5.19 40.96 17.72
C MET A 25 4.25 39.82 17.29
N THR A 26 2.93 40.02 17.42
CA THR A 26 1.92 39.05 16.98
C THR A 26 2.01 38.81 15.47
N HIS A 27 2.18 39.88 14.69
CA HIS A 27 2.40 39.79 13.24
C HIS A 27 3.67 39.00 12.90
N SER A 28 4.79 39.28 13.58
CA SER A 28 6.07 38.60 13.36
C SER A 28 6.00 37.11 13.72
N THR A 29 5.35 36.78 14.84
CA THR A 29 5.13 35.40 15.27
C THR A 29 4.25 34.64 14.29
N ASN A 30 3.15 35.25 13.82
CA ASN A 30 2.29 34.65 12.80
C ASN A 30 3.04 34.45 11.48
N MET A 31 3.86 35.41 11.05
CA MET A 31 4.73 35.27 9.87
C MET A 31 5.73 34.12 10.03
N LEU A 32 6.31 33.94 11.21
CA LEU A 32 7.23 32.83 11.49
C LEU A 32 6.52 31.47 11.39
N TYR A 33 5.34 31.34 12.01
CA TYR A 33 4.54 30.12 11.91
C TYR A 33 4.10 29.81 10.48
N SER A 34 3.63 30.81 9.74
CA SER A 34 3.28 30.65 8.32
C SER A 34 4.49 30.27 7.49
N THR A 35 5.67 30.86 7.72
CA THR A 35 6.90 30.52 6.99
C THR A 35 7.35 29.08 7.29
N GLN A 36 7.27 28.64 8.55
CA GLN A 36 7.60 27.27 8.91
C GLN A 36 6.63 26.28 8.27
N SER A 37 5.33 26.55 8.33
CA SER A 37 4.29 25.75 7.68
C SER A 37 4.48 25.70 6.15
N ASP A 38 4.79 26.84 5.52
CA ASP A 38 5.08 26.94 4.08
C ASP A 38 6.32 26.12 3.69
N LYS A 39 7.38 26.19 4.50
CA LYS A 39 8.58 25.39 4.30
C LYS A 39 8.27 23.90 4.37
N ASP A 40 7.45 23.49 5.32
CA ASP A 40 7.02 22.09 5.45
C ASP A 40 6.21 21.67 4.22
N ILE A 41 5.18 22.44 3.80
CA ILE A 41 4.36 22.14 2.61
C ILE A 41 5.23 22.11 1.34
N THR A 42 6.12 23.09 1.16
CA THR A 42 7.00 23.17 -0.02
C THR A 42 7.98 21.99 -0.05
N SER A 43 8.51 21.56 1.09
CA SER A 43 9.33 20.34 1.20
C SER A 43 8.56 19.10 0.72
N LYS A 44 7.28 18.95 1.11
CA LYS A 44 6.43 17.86 0.62
C LYS A 44 6.26 17.91 -0.90
N TRP A 45 6.08 19.09 -1.47
CA TRP A 45 5.99 19.28 -2.93
C TRP A 45 7.28 18.95 -3.67
N VAL A 46 8.43 19.35 -3.13
CA VAL A 46 9.74 19.00 -3.69
C VAL A 46 9.86 17.48 -3.79
N ILE A 47 9.61 16.78 -2.69
CA ILE A 47 9.71 15.33 -2.63
C ILE A 47 8.74 14.68 -3.63
N ALA A 48 7.50 15.15 -3.72
CA ALA A 48 6.51 14.61 -4.64
C ALA A 48 6.94 14.78 -6.12
N LEU A 49 7.39 15.98 -6.49
CA LEU A 49 7.81 16.28 -7.86
C LEU A 49 9.12 15.58 -8.23
N GLU A 50 10.10 15.54 -7.32
CA GLU A 50 11.36 14.83 -7.55
C GLU A 50 11.14 13.35 -7.81
N ASN A 51 10.14 12.75 -7.14
CA ASN A 51 9.75 11.36 -7.30
C ASN A 51 8.89 11.07 -8.55
N ASP A 52 8.28 12.08 -9.17
CA ASP A 52 7.47 11.91 -10.37
C ASP A 52 8.24 12.17 -11.67
N ARG A 53 9.44 12.77 -11.60
CA ARG A 53 10.30 13.00 -12.77
C ARG A 53 10.57 11.71 -13.56
N VAL A 54 10.67 11.85 -14.87
CA VAL A 54 11.05 10.77 -15.80
C VAL A 54 12.32 11.13 -16.53
N GLU A 55 13.07 10.13 -17.00
CA GLU A 55 14.25 10.35 -17.83
C GLU A 55 13.82 10.64 -19.27
N ASP A 56 14.28 11.76 -19.81
CA ASP A 56 14.15 12.06 -21.24
C ASP A 56 15.08 11.15 -22.04
N PRO A 57 14.55 10.31 -22.95
CA PRO A 57 15.35 9.36 -23.72
C PRO A 57 16.41 10.01 -24.61
N THR A 58 16.27 11.29 -24.95
CA THR A 58 17.21 11.99 -25.84
C THR A 58 18.41 12.56 -25.07
N THR A 59 18.18 13.04 -23.85
CA THR A 59 19.21 13.73 -23.05
C THR A 59 19.72 12.92 -21.87
N GLY A 60 18.99 11.87 -21.45
CA GLY A 60 19.25 11.14 -20.21
C GLY A 60 19.02 11.97 -18.94
N ARG A 61 18.34 13.12 -19.04
CA ARG A 61 18.08 14.03 -17.91
C ARG A 61 16.69 13.81 -17.33
N LEU A 62 16.55 14.07 -16.03
CA LEU A 62 15.25 13.97 -15.37
C LEU A 62 14.42 15.23 -15.65
N ILE A 63 13.26 15.03 -16.27
CA ILE A 63 12.31 16.09 -16.62
C ILE A 63 11.09 16.08 -15.70
N ALA A 64 10.57 17.26 -15.40
CA ALA A 64 9.48 17.44 -14.44
C ALA A 64 8.10 17.30 -15.09
N PRO A 65 7.07 16.87 -14.33
CA PRO A 65 5.70 16.81 -14.83
C PRO A 65 5.19 18.20 -15.22
N PHE A 66 4.33 18.24 -16.24
CA PHE A 66 3.64 19.47 -16.61
C PHE A 66 2.54 19.80 -15.59
N GLY A 67 2.50 21.06 -15.16
CA GLY A 67 1.48 21.56 -14.23
C GLY A 67 0.16 21.86 -14.91
N LEU A 68 -0.65 22.69 -14.26
CA LEU A 68 -1.99 23.05 -14.74
C LEU A 68 -2.13 24.55 -14.89
N ASN A 69 -2.89 24.97 -15.90
CA ASN A 69 -3.35 26.34 -16.01
C ASN A 69 -4.71 26.44 -15.31
N LEU A 70 -4.78 27.15 -14.17
CA LEU A 70 -6.05 27.41 -13.49
C LEU A 70 -6.72 28.64 -14.10
N GLU A 71 -8.02 28.55 -14.40
CA GLU A 71 -8.89 29.69 -14.79
C GLU A 71 -9.51 30.37 -13.56
N GLN A 72 -8.74 30.49 -12.47
CA GLN A 72 -9.13 31.24 -11.28
C GLN A 72 -8.18 32.42 -11.11
N ASP A 73 -8.70 33.52 -10.55
CA ASP A 73 -7.84 34.62 -10.13
C ASP A 73 -6.78 34.10 -9.16
N TYR A 74 -5.60 34.71 -9.21
CA TYR A 74 -4.49 34.38 -8.31
C TYR A 74 -4.87 34.39 -6.83
N ASN A 75 -5.95 35.11 -6.49
CA ASN A 75 -6.43 35.26 -5.14
C ASN A 75 -7.50 34.24 -4.70
N GLY A 76 -8.01 33.40 -5.61
CA GLY A 76 -9.02 32.37 -5.33
C GLY A 76 -10.43 32.90 -5.11
N ASN A 77 -10.73 34.15 -5.50
CA ASN A 77 -12.04 34.79 -5.33
C ASN A 77 -13.03 34.51 -6.48
N GLY A 78 -12.61 33.80 -7.54
CA GLY A 78 -13.50 33.34 -8.61
C GLY A 78 -13.76 34.40 -9.69
N MET A 79 -13.50 34.02 -10.94
CA MET A 79 -13.55 34.82 -12.18
C MET A 79 -12.67 36.09 -12.20
N SER A 80 -11.46 35.93 -12.75
CA SER A 80 -10.77 36.95 -13.53
C SER A 80 -10.14 36.26 -14.75
N ASP A 81 -10.04 36.93 -15.89
CA ASP A 81 -9.49 36.43 -17.18
C ASP A 81 -7.99 36.05 -17.15
N ILE A 82 -7.40 35.92 -15.96
CA ILE A 82 -5.96 35.83 -15.73
C ILE A 82 -5.66 34.49 -15.05
N GLY A 83 -5.44 33.46 -15.86
CA GLY A 83 -5.06 32.12 -15.38
C GLY A 83 -3.54 31.95 -15.21
N PHE A 84 -3.13 31.21 -14.18
CA PHE A 84 -1.72 30.96 -13.83
C PHE A 84 -1.38 29.48 -13.89
N HIS A 85 -0.10 29.20 -14.18
CA HIS A 85 0.45 27.85 -14.12
C HIS A 85 0.82 27.51 -12.68
N VAL A 86 0.14 26.50 -12.16
CA VAL A 86 0.30 26.02 -10.80
C VAL A 86 0.82 24.60 -10.78
N LEU A 87 1.14 24.14 -9.57
CA LEU A 87 1.57 22.78 -9.31
C LEU A 87 0.57 21.76 -9.90
N PRO A 88 1.06 20.65 -10.48
CA PRO A 88 0.17 19.68 -11.11
C PRO A 88 -0.84 19.07 -10.14
N ASP A 89 -1.96 18.56 -10.68
CA ASP A 89 -2.94 17.81 -9.90
C ASP A 89 -2.48 16.39 -9.59
N GLY A 90 -3.20 15.72 -8.70
CA GLY A 90 -3.00 14.31 -8.41
C GLY A 90 -1.91 14.04 -7.38
N TYR A 91 -1.58 15.02 -6.53
CA TYR A 91 -0.66 14.86 -5.40
C TYR A 91 -1.31 15.07 -4.02
N GLY A 92 -2.59 15.42 -3.93
CA GLY A 92 -3.27 15.61 -2.65
C GLY A 92 -2.68 16.71 -1.73
N LEU A 93 -1.64 17.40 -2.18
CA LEU A 93 -0.94 18.44 -1.44
C LEU A 93 -1.63 19.80 -1.63
N PRO A 94 -1.58 20.69 -0.63
CA PRO A 94 -2.13 22.03 -0.76
C PRO A 94 -1.47 22.79 -1.90
N LYS A 95 -2.26 23.22 -2.91
CA LYS A 95 -1.79 24.14 -3.96
C LYS A 95 -1.69 25.59 -3.47
N VAL A 96 -2.26 25.86 -2.30
CA VAL A 96 -2.25 27.14 -1.62
C VAL A 96 -1.24 27.06 -0.49
N ASN A 97 -0.38 28.07 -0.39
CA ASN A 97 0.64 28.17 0.62
C ASN A 97 0.06 28.62 1.98
N ALA A 98 0.91 28.65 3.02
CA ALA A 98 0.49 29.05 4.36
C ALA A 98 0.05 30.52 4.48
N PHE A 99 0.24 31.32 3.42
CA PHE A 99 -0.20 32.72 3.31
C PHE A 99 -1.52 32.88 2.54
N GLY A 100 -2.15 31.78 2.11
CA GLY A 100 -3.41 31.81 1.39
C GLY A 100 -3.28 32.18 -0.10
N ARG A 101 -2.12 31.89 -0.72
CA ARG A 101 -1.82 32.17 -2.13
C ARG A 101 -1.43 30.90 -2.88
N TYR A 102 -1.78 30.80 -4.17
CA TYR A 102 -1.35 29.68 -4.99
C TYR A 102 0.16 29.69 -5.23
N TYR A 103 0.80 28.53 -5.19
CA TYR A 103 2.17 28.38 -5.67
C TYR A 103 2.23 28.58 -7.19
N VAL A 104 3.21 29.35 -7.66
CA VAL A 104 3.50 29.44 -9.10
C VAL A 104 4.52 28.35 -9.43
N TYR A 105 4.20 27.55 -10.45
CA TYR A 105 5.04 26.44 -10.89
C TYR A 105 5.74 26.77 -12.21
N CYS A 106 7.05 26.59 -12.26
CA CYS A 106 7.86 26.85 -13.45
C CYS A 106 8.54 25.55 -13.91
N PRO A 107 7.93 24.73 -14.76
CA PRO A 107 8.65 23.61 -15.34
C PRO A 107 9.69 24.10 -16.35
N ILE A 108 10.92 23.57 -16.26
CA ILE A 108 12.07 23.98 -17.07
C ILE A 108 12.59 22.77 -17.84
N GLY A 109 12.71 22.93 -19.16
CA GLY A 109 13.34 21.95 -20.04
C GLY A 109 14.47 22.63 -20.82
N GLU A 110 15.52 21.89 -21.14
CA GLU A 110 16.57 22.42 -22.02
C GLU A 110 16.16 22.21 -23.48
N SER A 111 16.24 23.27 -24.30
CA SER A 111 15.93 23.14 -25.73
C SER A 111 17.00 22.34 -26.45
N ILE A 112 16.59 21.26 -27.13
CA ILE A 112 17.47 20.35 -27.87
C ILE A 112 17.08 20.21 -29.35
N GLY A 113 16.03 20.89 -29.80
CA GLY A 113 15.61 20.86 -31.20
C GLY A 113 14.95 19.53 -31.59
N GLY A 114 14.30 18.86 -30.64
CA GLY A 114 13.62 17.58 -30.88
C GLY A 114 12.41 17.72 -31.81
N VAL A 115 12.22 16.76 -32.71
CA VAL A 115 11.11 16.72 -33.67
C VAL A 115 9.96 15.90 -33.07
N GLY A 116 8.76 16.47 -32.91
CA GLY A 116 7.53 15.72 -32.63
C GLY A 116 6.92 15.87 -31.22
N TYR A 117 7.39 16.80 -30.38
CA TYR A 117 6.76 17.11 -29.10
C TYR A 117 5.52 18.00 -29.24
N GLU A 118 4.51 17.79 -28.38
CA GLU A 118 3.37 18.70 -28.27
C GLU A 118 3.81 20.02 -27.63
N SER A 119 3.28 21.17 -28.08
CA SER A 119 3.60 22.47 -27.47
C SER A 119 2.49 22.92 -26.50
N ALA A 120 2.88 23.50 -25.36
CA ALA A 120 1.97 24.17 -24.45
C ALA A 120 2.52 25.53 -23.99
N THR A 121 1.63 26.41 -23.54
CA THR A 121 2.00 27.72 -22.98
C THR A 121 1.83 27.71 -21.47
N VAL A 122 2.88 28.14 -20.78
CA VAL A 122 2.93 28.36 -19.34
C VAL A 122 2.70 29.84 -19.06
N LYS A 123 1.75 30.14 -18.17
CA LYS A 123 1.39 31.50 -17.76
C LYS A 123 1.86 31.79 -16.33
N THR A 124 2.55 32.90 -16.11
CA THR A 124 3.14 33.29 -14.82
C THR A 124 2.84 34.76 -14.55
N GLY A 125 3.02 35.21 -13.31
CA GLY A 125 2.85 36.62 -12.98
C GLY A 125 3.98 37.51 -13.50
N LYS A 126 3.78 38.83 -13.35
CA LYS A 126 4.81 39.88 -13.43
C LYS A 126 4.60 40.82 -12.24
N ILE A 127 5.71 41.29 -11.66
CA ILE A 127 5.66 42.14 -10.45
C ILE A 127 5.07 43.52 -10.75
N GLU A 128 5.15 44.01 -11.99
CA GLU A 128 4.52 45.23 -12.49
C GLU A 128 3.86 44.98 -13.87
N GLY A 129 2.57 44.63 -13.89
CA GLY A 129 1.76 44.47 -15.12
C GLY A 129 1.38 43.04 -15.49
N ASP A 130 0.91 42.86 -16.74
CA ASP A 130 0.30 41.66 -17.33
C ASP A 130 1.08 40.34 -17.14
N LEU A 131 0.38 39.23 -17.37
CA LEU A 131 0.91 37.86 -17.42
C LEU A 131 2.19 37.75 -18.26
N SER A 132 3.23 37.17 -17.67
CA SER A 132 4.39 36.66 -18.42
C SER A 132 4.05 35.26 -18.93
N THR A 133 4.43 34.94 -20.17
CA THR A 133 4.21 33.62 -20.75
C THR A 133 5.46 33.07 -21.41
N TYR A 134 5.60 31.76 -21.39
CA TYR A 134 6.64 31.05 -22.13
C TYR A 134 6.09 29.71 -22.63
N ASN A 135 6.69 29.18 -23.69
CA ASN A 135 6.31 27.92 -24.31
C ASN A 135 7.18 26.78 -23.82
N VAL A 136 6.55 25.62 -23.72
CA VAL A 136 7.17 24.35 -23.37
C VAL A 136 6.84 23.29 -24.41
N SER A 137 7.77 22.36 -24.60
CA SER A 137 7.58 21.14 -25.40
C SER A 137 7.35 19.97 -24.46
N LEU A 138 6.35 19.15 -24.76
CA LEU A 138 5.84 18.11 -23.88
C LEU A 138 6.16 16.71 -24.42
N LEU A 139 6.73 15.88 -23.55
CA LEU A 139 6.84 14.43 -23.72
C LEU A 139 5.70 13.76 -22.95
N THR A 140 4.92 12.91 -23.62
CA THR A 140 3.90 12.10 -22.97
C THR A 140 4.45 10.73 -22.62
N VAL A 141 4.45 10.39 -21.33
CA VAL A 141 4.84 9.07 -20.81
C VAL A 141 3.65 8.52 -20.03
N ASN A 142 3.17 7.34 -20.43
CA ASN A 142 2.03 6.65 -19.79
C ASN A 142 0.78 7.54 -19.58
N GLY A 143 0.47 8.40 -20.57
CA GLY A 143 -0.69 9.31 -20.53
C GLY A 143 -0.49 10.60 -19.72
N LYS A 144 0.67 10.77 -19.04
CA LYS A 144 1.04 11.98 -18.32
C LYS A 144 2.06 12.80 -19.10
N LYS A 145 1.95 14.13 -19.02
CA LYS A 145 2.76 15.09 -19.77
C LYS A 145 3.93 15.59 -18.91
N TYR A 146 5.12 15.65 -19.51
CA TYR A 146 6.37 16.10 -18.90
C TYR A 146 7.04 17.15 -19.77
N VAL A 147 7.76 18.11 -19.17
CA VAL A 147 8.39 19.21 -19.90
C VAL A 147 9.79 18.84 -20.35
N ALA A 148 9.95 18.58 -21.64
CA ALA A 148 11.24 18.25 -22.25
C ALA A 148 12.05 19.52 -22.59
N GLU A 149 11.40 20.53 -23.16
CA GLU A 149 12.03 21.81 -23.52
C GLU A 149 11.24 23.00 -23.00
N SER A 150 11.92 24.10 -22.64
CA SER A 150 11.26 25.39 -22.38
C SER A 150 12.06 26.56 -22.98
N ASN A 151 11.34 27.55 -23.50
CA ASN A 151 11.95 28.81 -23.96
C ASN A 151 11.95 29.90 -22.87
N LEU A 152 11.79 29.51 -21.60
CA LEU A 152 11.83 30.42 -20.46
C LEU A 152 13.15 31.19 -20.46
N ASN A 153 13.08 32.51 -20.55
CA ASN A 153 14.25 33.35 -20.35
C ASN A 153 14.53 33.45 -18.85
N ILE A 154 15.62 32.82 -18.39
CA ILE A 154 16.04 32.83 -16.99
C ILE A 154 17.37 33.58 -16.90
N ASP A 155 17.64 34.17 -15.74
CA ASP A 155 18.90 34.87 -15.49
C ASP A 155 20.11 33.95 -15.77
N SER A 156 21.15 34.50 -16.40
CA SER A 156 22.37 33.75 -16.76
C SER A 156 23.12 33.14 -15.59
N SER A 157 22.87 33.61 -14.36
CA SER A 157 23.39 33.01 -13.12
C SER A 157 22.81 31.62 -12.82
N ILE A 158 21.71 31.23 -13.45
CA ILE A 158 21.04 29.95 -13.21
C ILE A 158 21.39 28.95 -14.31
N ASN A 159 22.01 27.84 -13.91
CA ASN A 159 22.25 26.73 -14.81
C ASN A 159 20.95 25.93 -15.06
N LYS A 160 20.30 26.16 -16.21
CA LYS A 160 19.15 25.37 -16.67
C LYS A 160 19.46 23.87 -16.81
N LYS A 161 20.74 23.50 -16.87
CA LYS A 161 21.16 22.08 -16.94
C LYS A 161 21.06 21.32 -15.61
N SER A 162 20.83 22.02 -14.51
CA SER A 162 20.79 21.40 -13.17
C SER A 162 19.39 21.44 -12.55
N ILE A 163 18.40 22.01 -13.22
CA ILE A 163 17.05 22.26 -12.69
C ILE A 163 16.01 21.76 -13.68
N SER A 164 15.01 21.03 -13.20
CA SER A 164 13.85 20.59 -13.99
C SER A 164 12.59 21.40 -13.69
N ALA A 165 12.51 22.08 -12.54
CA ALA A 165 11.42 23.01 -12.24
C ALA A 165 11.75 23.98 -11.09
N LEU A 166 10.96 25.06 -10.94
CA LEU A 166 10.95 25.94 -9.77
C LEU A 166 9.54 26.01 -9.17
N ILE A 167 9.47 26.09 -7.84
CA ILE A 167 8.27 26.40 -7.07
C ILE A 167 8.46 27.78 -6.44
N LEU A 168 7.53 28.70 -6.69
CA LEU A 168 7.53 30.04 -6.09
C LEU A 168 6.40 30.13 -5.06
N SER A 169 6.75 30.39 -3.79
CA SER A 169 5.80 30.59 -2.69
C SER A 169 5.70 32.08 -2.28
N PRO A 170 4.58 32.76 -2.58
CA PRO A 170 4.41 34.19 -2.28
C PRO A 170 4.23 34.48 -0.79
N TYR A 171 4.95 35.46 -0.23
CA TYR A 171 4.94 35.75 1.22
C TYR A 171 3.83 36.69 1.70
N SER A 172 2.89 37.12 0.84
CA SER A 172 1.83 38.04 1.23
C SER A 172 0.53 37.81 0.47
N LYS A 173 -0.60 37.95 1.17
CA LYS A 173 -1.91 38.02 0.53
C LYS A 173 -1.99 39.21 -0.42
N ASN A 174 -1.23 40.29 -0.25
CA ASN A 174 -1.32 41.45 -1.14
C ASN A 174 -0.20 41.52 -2.19
N SER A 175 0.66 40.51 -2.30
CA SER A 175 1.72 40.50 -3.32
C SER A 175 1.18 40.11 -4.70
N ASN A 176 1.72 40.74 -5.74
CA ASN A 176 1.53 40.31 -7.12
C ASN A 176 2.09 38.90 -7.34
N ALA A 177 1.62 38.22 -8.40
CA ALA A 177 2.12 36.91 -8.75
C ALA A 177 3.59 37.00 -9.22
N PRO A 178 4.50 36.17 -8.67
CA PRO A 178 5.90 36.20 -9.07
C PRO A 178 6.08 35.66 -10.50
N SER A 179 7.09 36.18 -11.22
CA SER A 179 7.46 35.69 -12.55
C SER A 179 8.57 34.66 -12.49
N CYS A 180 8.45 33.58 -13.27
CA CYS A 180 9.54 32.63 -13.47
C CYS A 180 10.76 33.26 -14.16
N SER A 181 10.55 34.33 -14.94
CA SER A 181 11.62 35.01 -15.68
C SER A 181 12.46 35.97 -14.82
N GLU A 182 11.96 36.33 -13.65
CA GLU A 182 12.60 37.28 -12.72
C GLU A 182 13.42 36.58 -11.63
N VAL A 183 13.47 35.25 -11.66
CA VAL A 183 14.26 34.46 -10.70
C VAL A 183 15.74 34.63 -10.97
N LYS A 184 16.50 34.89 -9.89
CA LYS A 184 17.96 35.06 -9.90
C LYS A 184 18.61 34.16 -8.87
N LEU A 185 19.87 33.80 -9.08
CA LEU A 185 20.70 33.13 -8.08
C LEU A 185 21.61 34.15 -7.40
N THR A 186 21.35 34.46 -6.12
CA THR A 186 22.16 35.39 -5.32
C THR A 186 22.74 34.61 -4.14
N ASP A 187 24.06 34.60 -3.98
CA ASP A 187 24.76 33.88 -2.90
C ASP A 187 24.36 32.39 -2.79
N GLY A 188 24.10 31.73 -3.92
CA GLY A 188 23.68 30.33 -3.98
C GLY A 188 22.21 30.07 -3.64
N ILE A 189 21.41 31.13 -3.43
CA ILE A 189 19.98 31.04 -3.10
C ILE A 189 19.15 31.60 -4.28
N TYR A 190 18.11 30.87 -4.68
CA TYR A 190 17.16 31.36 -5.67
C TYR A 190 16.27 32.44 -5.05
N THR A 191 16.18 33.59 -5.70
CA THR A 191 15.45 34.75 -5.20
C THR A 191 14.57 35.35 -6.29
N VAL A 192 13.36 35.76 -5.91
CA VAL A 192 12.49 36.63 -6.69
C VAL A 192 11.80 37.60 -5.73
N PRO A 193 11.56 38.87 -6.09
CA PRO A 193 10.81 39.74 -5.21
C PRO A 193 9.39 39.19 -5.01
N GLY A 194 8.88 39.22 -3.78
CA GLY A 194 7.52 38.74 -3.50
C GLY A 194 7.39 37.27 -3.11
N ALA A 195 8.41 36.42 -3.29
CA ALA A 195 8.27 34.97 -3.04
C ALA A 195 9.56 34.25 -2.60
N ILE A 196 9.37 33.14 -1.91
CA ILE A 196 10.39 32.12 -1.62
C ILE A 196 10.50 31.20 -2.84
N VAL A 197 11.73 30.90 -3.28
CA VAL A 197 11.96 30.06 -4.46
C VAL A 197 12.62 28.75 -4.06
N THR A 198 12.04 27.65 -4.53
CA THR A 198 12.57 26.31 -4.31
C THR A 198 12.80 25.63 -5.66
N ALA A 199 14.01 25.12 -5.89
CA ALA A 199 14.37 24.46 -7.14
C ALA A 199 14.23 22.94 -7.04
N ILE A 200 13.79 22.32 -8.13
CA ILE A 200 13.76 20.88 -8.33
C ILE A 200 14.92 20.53 -9.24
N SER A 201 15.82 19.67 -8.78
CA SER A 201 17.00 19.27 -9.56
C SER A 201 16.59 18.57 -10.86
N SER A 202 17.40 18.65 -11.92
CA SER A 202 17.28 17.76 -13.10
C SER A 202 18.24 16.58 -13.04
N GLU A 203 19.06 16.52 -11.99
CA GLU A 203 20.00 15.44 -11.75
C GLU A 203 19.37 14.43 -10.78
N GLN A 204 19.73 13.16 -10.97
CA GLN A 204 19.37 12.10 -10.03
C GLN A 204 20.42 12.07 -8.91
N ALA A 205 20.02 12.21 -7.65
CA ALA A 205 20.95 11.98 -6.56
C ALA A 205 21.46 10.54 -6.64
N TYR A 206 22.76 10.33 -6.39
CA TYR A 206 23.37 8.99 -6.48
C TYR A 206 22.63 7.95 -5.62
N ASN A 207 22.09 8.36 -4.47
CA ASN A 207 21.33 7.50 -3.57
C ASN A 207 19.94 7.12 -4.12
N ASP A 208 19.31 7.99 -4.92
CA ASP A 208 17.99 7.73 -5.54
C ASP A 208 18.06 6.68 -6.66
N LYS A 209 19.27 6.34 -7.12
CA LYS A 209 19.52 5.21 -8.02
C LYS A 209 19.39 3.86 -7.32
N ILE A 210 19.48 3.84 -6.00
CA ILE A 210 19.44 2.61 -5.18
C ILE A 210 18.12 2.54 -4.42
N THR A 211 17.78 3.58 -3.67
CA THR A 211 16.59 3.64 -2.82
C THR A 211 15.80 4.90 -3.11
N LYS A 212 14.52 4.75 -3.43
CA LYS A 212 13.59 5.85 -3.65
C LYS A 212 12.59 5.92 -2.51
N THR A 213 12.57 7.02 -1.76
CA THR A 213 11.63 7.22 -0.64
C THR A 213 10.50 8.16 -1.04
N ILE A 214 9.27 7.73 -0.79
CA ILE A 214 8.04 8.30 -1.35
C ILE A 214 7.04 8.47 -0.20
N PRO A 215 7.06 9.63 0.47
CA PRO A 215 6.12 9.91 1.53
C PRO A 215 4.76 10.33 0.96
N LEU A 216 3.71 9.65 1.39
CA LEU A 216 2.31 9.90 1.08
C LEU A 216 1.70 10.64 2.27
N LEU A 217 1.61 11.97 2.15
CA LEU A 217 1.51 12.90 3.29
C LEU A 217 0.13 13.56 3.47
N SER A 218 -0.94 12.85 3.08
CA SER A 218 -2.38 13.23 3.04
C SER A 218 -2.93 13.68 1.68
N GLY A 219 -4.22 13.39 1.45
CA GLY A 219 -5.02 13.87 0.32
C GLY A 219 -5.83 12.78 -0.41
N ASN A 220 -7.02 13.16 -0.89
CA ASN A 220 -7.77 12.35 -1.85
C ASN A 220 -7.12 12.52 -3.24
N ALA A 221 -6.93 11.39 -3.93
CA ALA A 221 -6.32 11.31 -5.26
C ALA A 221 -4.86 11.79 -5.29
N GLN A 222 -3.96 11.02 -4.68
CA GLN A 222 -2.71 10.82 -5.41
C GLN A 222 -2.86 9.65 -6.36
N ASP A 223 -2.39 9.85 -7.58
CA ASP A 223 -2.37 8.82 -8.60
C ASP A 223 -1.18 7.89 -8.34
N LEU A 224 -1.16 7.21 -7.17
CA LEU A 224 -0.16 6.18 -6.85
C LEU A 224 -0.11 5.13 -7.98
N SER A 225 -1.25 4.89 -8.63
CA SER A 225 -1.36 4.17 -9.89
C SER A 225 -0.48 4.75 -11.01
N ALA A 226 -0.60 6.03 -11.36
CA ALA A 226 0.27 6.65 -12.37
C ALA A 226 1.73 6.78 -11.92
N MET A 227 1.99 7.09 -10.64
CA MET A 227 3.36 7.19 -10.11
C MET A 227 4.07 5.83 -10.15
N SER A 228 3.39 4.74 -9.80
CA SER A 228 3.96 3.39 -9.91
C SER A 228 4.37 3.03 -11.33
N SER A 229 3.62 3.52 -12.33
CA SER A 229 3.96 3.35 -13.75
C SER A 229 5.22 4.12 -14.15
N ALA A 230 5.44 5.32 -13.59
CA ALA A 230 6.67 6.09 -13.80
C ALA A 230 7.89 5.45 -13.10
N TRP A 231 7.68 4.78 -11.97
CA TRP A 231 8.75 4.11 -11.22
C TRP A 231 9.33 2.88 -11.91
N LYS A 232 8.55 2.22 -12.78
CA LYS A 232 9.07 1.14 -13.63
C LYS A 232 10.22 1.57 -14.54
N MET A 233 10.27 2.85 -14.89
CA MET A 233 11.32 3.41 -15.74
C MET A 233 12.57 3.84 -14.95
N SER A 234 12.54 3.81 -13.61
CA SER A 234 13.70 4.17 -12.79
C SER A 234 14.62 2.98 -12.53
N SER A 235 15.93 3.26 -12.40
CA SER A 235 16.97 2.28 -12.06
C SER A 235 16.94 1.81 -10.59
N ALA A 236 15.97 2.28 -9.80
CA ALA A 236 15.91 2.03 -8.36
C ALA A 236 15.62 0.55 -8.07
N ILE A 237 16.41 -0.03 -7.16
CA ILE A 237 16.22 -1.41 -6.69
C ILE A 237 15.31 -1.48 -5.47
N GLN A 238 15.10 -0.36 -4.77
CA GLN A 238 14.26 -0.26 -3.58
C GLN A 238 13.33 0.95 -3.64
N TYR A 239 12.06 0.74 -3.34
CA TYR A 239 11.03 1.77 -3.19
C TYR A 239 10.51 1.74 -1.75
N ASN A 240 10.60 2.85 -1.04
CA ASN A 240 10.11 3.01 0.32
C ASN A 240 8.94 3.99 0.34
N ILE A 241 7.73 3.46 0.34
CA ILE A 241 6.49 4.22 0.30
C ILE A 241 5.98 4.33 1.73
N MET A 242 6.01 5.55 2.26
CA MET A 242 5.66 5.85 3.65
C MET A 242 4.28 6.49 3.69
N ILE A 243 3.37 5.91 4.46
CA ILE A 243 1.98 6.37 4.61
C ILE A 243 1.85 6.89 6.05
N ASP A 244 1.62 8.19 6.22
CA ASP A 244 1.40 8.81 7.54
C ASP A 244 0.00 8.42 8.10
N PRO A 245 -0.38 8.69 9.36
CA PRO A 245 -1.54 8.08 10.05
C PRO A 245 -2.93 8.39 9.44
N ASP A 246 -2.97 9.10 8.31
CA ASP A 246 -4.19 9.41 7.58
C ASP A 246 -4.59 8.29 6.60
N THR A 247 -5.85 8.36 6.16
CA THR A 247 -6.36 7.56 5.05
C THR A 247 -5.88 8.13 3.72
N PHE A 248 -5.33 7.27 2.87
CA PHE A 248 -4.94 7.58 1.51
C PHE A 248 -5.76 6.80 0.51
N THR A 249 -6.29 7.47 -0.52
CA THR A 249 -7.14 6.81 -1.53
C THR A 249 -6.45 6.75 -2.89
N VAL A 250 -6.34 5.55 -3.46
CA VAL A 250 -5.83 5.31 -4.81
C VAL A 250 -6.97 5.22 -5.83
N SER A 251 -6.75 5.79 -7.01
CA SER A 251 -7.70 5.85 -8.12
C SER A 251 -7.66 4.62 -9.03
N GLY A 252 -6.61 3.80 -8.97
CA GLY A 252 -6.45 2.63 -9.82
C GLY A 252 -5.39 1.64 -9.33
N ASP A 253 -5.06 0.67 -10.19
CA ASP A 253 -4.06 -0.37 -9.91
C ASP A 253 -2.67 0.22 -9.70
N ILE A 254 -1.94 -0.33 -8.72
CA ILE A 254 -0.55 0.00 -8.41
C ILE A 254 0.32 -1.12 -8.99
N ASP A 255 1.26 -0.78 -9.86
CA ASP A 255 1.95 -1.78 -10.67
C ASP A 255 3.47 -1.81 -10.40
N PHE A 256 3.91 -2.91 -9.79
CA PHE A 256 5.30 -3.26 -9.49
C PHE A 256 5.73 -4.51 -10.26
N CYS A 257 5.36 -4.60 -11.54
CA CYS A 257 5.83 -5.65 -12.42
C CYS A 257 7.11 -5.24 -13.14
N PHE A 258 8.19 -5.95 -12.84
CA PHE A 258 9.52 -5.72 -13.43
C PHE A 258 9.93 -6.87 -14.33
N SER A 259 10.85 -6.59 -15.26
CA SER A 259 11.58 -7.63 -15.97
C SER A 259 12.32 -8.52 -14.99
N LYS A 260 12.59 -9.77 -15.38
CA LYS A 260 13.41 -10.68 -14.59
C LYS A 260 14.84 -10.15 -14.55
N ASP A 261 15.14 -9.37 -13.52
CA ASP A 261 16.43 -8.73 -13.32
C ASP A 261 17.37 -9.60 -12.46
N ILE A 262 18.68 -9.32 -12.51
CA ILE A 262 19.71 -10.00 -11.68
C ILE A 262 19.52 -9.65 -10.19
N TYR A 263 18.98 -8.46 -9.90
CA TYR A 263 18.75 -7.98 -8.54
C TYR A 263 17.24 -7.93 -8.25
N PRO A 264 16.77 -8.64 -7.22
CA PRO A 264 15.36 -8.61 -6.86
C PRO A 264 14.97 -7.22 -6.36
N ARG A 265 13.95 -6.61 -6.97
CA ARG A 265 13.46 -5.29 -6.54
C ARG A 265 12.64 -5.42 -5.28
N LYS A 266 12.73 -4.41 -4.41
CA LYS A 266 12.04 -4.36 -3.12
C LYS A 266 11.10 -3.17 -3.06
N VAL A 267 9.87 -3.41 -2.62
CA VAL A 267 8.85 -2.41 -2.40
C VAL A 267 8.43 -2.47 -0.94
N TYR A 268 8.58 -1.38 -0.21
CA TYR A 268 8.16 -1.24 1.16
C TYR A 268 6.94 -0.32 1.19
N LEU A 269 5.82 -0.82 1.69
CA LEU A 269 4.60 -0.09 2.01
C LEU A 269 4.51 -0.01 3.53
N ASN A 270 5.01 1.08 4.10
CA ASN A 270 5.06 1.28 5.55
C ASN A 270 3.99 2.30 5.93
N GLY A 271 3.03 1.88 6.74
CA GLY A 271 2.12 2.81 7.40
C GLY A 271 2.69 3.33 8.73
N SER A 272 1.88 4.11 9.43
CA SER A 272 2.13 4.59 10.79
C SER A 272 1.14 3.91 11.75
N PHE A 273 1.60 3.62 12.96
CA PHE A 273 0.78 3.07 14.04
C PHE A 273 0.95 3.93 15.30
N ASP A 274 -0.13 4.55 15.76
CA ASP A 274 -0.13 5.43 16.95
C ASP A 274 -0.55 4.71 18.25
N GLY A 275 -0.74 3.38 18.19
CA GLY A 275 -1.27 2.57 19.30
C GLY A 275 -2.78 2.34 19.23
N SER A 276 -3.51 3.14 18.45
CA SER A 276 -4.97 3.06 18.29
C SER A 276 -5.43 2.96 16.84
N ASN A 277 -4.71 3.60 15.92
CA ASN A 277 -5.01 3.66 14.50
C ASN A 277 -3.78 3.21 13.69
N ILE A 278 -4.09 2.43 12.66
CA ILE A 278 -3.15 2.02 11.63
C ILE A 278 -3.44 2.86 10.39
N SER A 279 -2.39 3.33 9.68
CA SER A 279 -2.56 4.03 8.40
C SER A 279 -3.39 3.19 7.43
N GLN A 280 -4.13 3.85 6.55
CA GLN A 280 -5.01 3.17 5.61
C GLN A 280 -4.66 3.55 4.18
N LEU A 281 -4.41 2.54 3.35
CA LEU A 281 -4.41 2.68 1.90
C LEU A 281 -5.72 2.10 1.37
N THR A 282 -6.51 2.91 0.68
CA THR A 282 -7.88 2.59 0.30
C THR A 282 -8.13 2.80 -1.18
N SER A 283 -9.17 2.17 -1.74
CA SER A 283 -9.58 2.40 -3.13
C SER A 283 -11.11 2.44 -3.26
N ALA A 284 -11.60 3.36 -4.11
CA ALA A 284 -13.02 3.50 -4.40
C ALA A 284 -13.54 2.47 -5.44
N SER A 285 -12.65 1.88 -6.25
CA SER A 285 -13.02 1.10 -7.44
C SER A 285 -12.43 -0.31 -7.47
N SER A 286 -12.04 -0.88 -6.32
CA SER A 286 -11.38 -2.19 -6.22
C SER A 286 -10.05 -2.24 -6.97
N ALA A 287 -9.00 -1.63 -6.41
CA ALA A 287 -7.67 -1.59 -7.00
C ALA A 287 -6.82 -2.82 -6.67
N LYS A 288 -5.84 -3.12 -7.51
CA LYS A 288 -4.85 -4.19 -7.28
C LYS A 288 -3.45 -3.62 -7.10
N ILE A 289 -2.69 -4.21 -6.20
CA ILE A 289 -1.22 -4.17 -6.23
C ILE A 289 -0.78 -5.36 -7.10
N LYS A 290 -0.34 -5.06 -8.33
CA LYS A 290 0.27 -6.04 -9.23
C LYS A 290 1.75 -6.15 -8.93
N LEU A 291 2.22 -7.35 -8.63
CA LEU A 291 3.61 -7.60 -8.26
C LEU A 291 4.19 -8.70 -9.16
N CYS A 292 5.24 -8.38 -9.94
CA CYS A 292 5.91 -9.37 -10.78
C CYS A 292 7.43 -9.30 -10.60
N ASN A 293 8.05 -10.43 -10.25
CA ASN A 293 9.50 -10.55 -10.04
C ASN A 293 10.05 -9.56 -9.00
N ALA A 294 9.32 -9.33 -7.90
CA ALA A 294 9.71 -8.38 -6.86
C ALA A 294 9.33 -8.88 -5.45
N SER A 295 9.90 -8.24 -4.44
CA SER A 295 9.54 -8.44 -3.04
C SER A 295 8.71 -7.26 -2.53
N LEU A 296 7.57 -7.56 -1.92
CA LEU A 296 6.69 -6.58 -1.26
C LEU A 296 6.78 -6.75 0.25
N TYR A 297 6.96 -5.65 0.98
CA TYR A 297 6.94 -5.59 2.43
C TYR A 297 5.81 -4.65 2.84
N VAL A 298 4.81 -5.14 3.55
CA VAL A 298 3.69 -4.36 4.08
C VAL A 298 3.80 -4.38 5.60
N LYS A 299 3.89 -3.20 6.21
CA LYS A 299 4.03 -3.05 7.65
C LYS A 299 3.17 -1.92 8.18
N ASP A 300 2.53 -2.15 9.32
CA ASP A 300 1.72 -1.15 10.03
C ASP A 300 0.71 -0.46 9.09
N LEU A 301 0.12 -1.22 8.16
CA LEU A 301 -0.77 -0.70 7.12
C LEU A 301 -2.06 -1.50 6.97
N SER A 302 -3.16 -0.80 6.73
CA SER A 302 -4.44 -1.40 6.34
C SER A 302 -4.74 -1.15 4.87
N LEU A 303 -4.78 -2.21 4.05
CA LEU A 303 -5.17 -2.20 2.64
C LEU A 303 -6.68 -2.44 2.50
N TYR A 304 -7.47 -1.38 2.40
CA TYR A 304 -8.93 -1.46 2.33
C TYR A 304 -9.46 -1.29 0.90
N GLY A 305 -10.07 -2.33 0.34
CA GLY A 305 -10.52 -2.34 -1.06
C GLY A 305 -9.35 -2.44 -2.05
N ILE A 306 -8.17 -2.85 -1.56
CA ILE A 306 -6.95 -3.05 -2.35
C ILE A 306 -6.50 -4.50 -2.21
N TYR A 307 -6.36 -5.20 -3.32
CA TYR A 307 -6.03 -6.62 -3.38
C TYR A 307 -4.59 -6.83 -3.87
N ILE A 308 -3.98 -7.95 -3.53
CA ILE A 308 -2.62 -8.29 -3.99
C ILE A 308 -2.71 -9.37 -5.06
N ASP A 309 -2.11 -9.12 -6.23
CA ASP A 309 -1.99 -10.07 -7.33
C ASP A 309 -0.50 -10.23 -7.69
N ALA A 310 0.07 -11.36 -7.28
CA ALA A 310 1.51 -11.57 -7.27
C ALA A 310 1.94 -12.75 -8.16
N LEU A 311 3.00 -12.54 -8.92
CA LEU A 311 3.63 -13.52 -9.80
C LEU A 311 5.14 -13.54 -9.56
N ASN A 312 5.73 -14.73 -9.35
CA ASN A 312 7.17 -14.90 -9.15
C ASN A 312 7.76 -13.96 -8.08
N SER A 313 7.04 -13.79 -6.97
CA SER A 313 7.30 -12.71 -6.01
C SER A 313 7.32 -13.21 -4.57
N THR A 314 7.85 -12.40 -3.67
CA THR A 314 7.81 -12.67 -2.22
C THR A 314 7.08 -11.54 -1.51
N ILE A 315 6.12 -11.88 -0.66
CA ILE A 315 5.28 -10.93 0.05
C ILE A 315 5.49 -11.14 1.55
N TYR A 316 5.94 -10.10 2.24
CA TYR A 316 6.08 -10.04 3.69
C TYR A 316 5.01 -9.11 4.24
N VAL A 317 4.20 -9.58 5.18
CA VAL A 317 3.17 -8.76 5.83
C VAL A 317 3.35 -8.85 7.33
N GLU A 318 3.50 -7.68 7.96
CA GLU A 318 3.75 -7.50 9.39
C GLU A 318 2.70 -6.57 10.00
N ASP A 319 2.02 -7.02 11.05
CA ASP A 319 1.09 -6.19 11.85
C ASP A 319 0.12 -5.34 11.02
N SER A 320 -0.50 -5.96 10.01
CA SER A 320 -1.22 -5.28 8.94
C SER A 320 -2.57 -5.94 8.64
N ASN A 321 -3.46 -5.16 8.01
CA ASN A 321 -4.73 -5.65 7.49
C ASN A 321 -4.67 -5.65 5.96
N ILE A 322 -4.98 -6.77 5.33
CA ILE A 322 -5.00 -6.90 3.88
C ILE A 322 -6.33 -7.48 3.41
N ASN A 323 -6.76 -7.12 2.21
CA ASN A 323 -7.82 -7.84 1.51
C ASN A 323 -7.24 -9.04 0.75
N ASP A 324 -8.11 -9.75 0.01
CA ASP A 324 -7.75 -10.94 -0.75
C ASP A 324 -6.39 -10.88 -1.46
N MET A 325 -5.77 -12.05 -1.55
CA MET A 325 -4.49 -12.25 -2.23
C MET A 325 -4.56 -13.43 -3.20
N ASN A 326 -4.06 -13.20 -4.41
CA ASN A 326 -3.73 -14.23 -5.39
C ASN A 326 -2.21 -14.25 -5.61
N ALA A 327 -1.59 -15.41 -5.45
CA ALA A 327 -0.13 -15.56 -5.49
C ALA A 327 0.28 -16.78 -6.33
N VAL A 328 0.94 -16.55 -7.45
CA VAL A 328 1.41 -17.59 -8.38
C VAL A 328 2.93 -17.66 -8.36
N ASN A 329 3.49 -18.85 -8.16
CA ASN A 329 4.93 -19.09 -8.00
C ASN A 329 5.58 -18.11 -7.01
N SER A 330 4.89 -17.88 -5.89
CA SER A 330 5.21 -16.80 -4.96
C SER A 330 5.25 -17.30 -3.52
N GLU A 331 6.00 -16.62 -2.67
CA GLU A 331 6.07 -16.90 -1.24
C GLU A 331 5.36 -15.79 -0.45
N PHE A 332 4.45 -16.18 0.46
CA PHE A 332 3.78 -15.27 1.39
C PHE A 332 4.25 -15.57 2.82
N VAL A 333 4.83 -14.58 3.48
CA VAL A 333 5.39 -14.65 4.83
C VAL A 333 4.59 -13.75 5.75
N VAL A 334 4.09 -14.32 6.84
CA VAL A 334 3.32 -13.63 7.87
C VAL A 334 4.19 -13.41 9.10
N ASN A 335 4.30 -12.15 9.51
CA ASN A 335 4.98 -11.71 10.73
C ASN A 335 3.98 -10.98 11.64
N GLY A 336 4.05 -11.21 12.95
CA GLY A 336 3.20 -10.51 13.91
C GLY A 336 1.72 -10.89 13.76
N THR A 337 0.82 -9.91 13.79
CA THR A 337 -0.63 -10.13 13.62
C THR A 337 -1.13 -9.63 12.28
N VAL A 338 -1.50 -10.55 11.38
CA VAL A 338 -2.06 -10.20 10.07
C VAL A 338 -3.54 -10.55 10.02
N ASN A 339 -4.37 -9.60 9.58
CA ASN A 339 -5.79 -9.83 9.32
C ASN A 339 -6.04 -9.81 7.80
N MET A 340 -6.67 -10.86 7.29
CA MET A 340 -7.12 -10.98 5.91
C MET A 340 -8.64 -10.92 5.84
N THR A 341 -9.18 -10.01 5.03
CA THR A 341 -10.63 -9.90 4.79
C THR A 341 -11.01 -10.32 3.38
N ALA A 342 -12.15 -11.01 3.28
CA ALA A 342 -12.71 -11.40 1.99
C ALA A 342 -13.12 -10.17 1.16
N GLY A 343 -12.82 -10.21 -0.13
CA GLY A 343 -13.01 -9.12 -1.08
C GLY A 343 -13.67 -9.57 -2.39
N ILE A 344 -13.02 -9.30 -3.52
CA ILE A 344 -13.54 -9.57 -4.87
C ILE A 344 -13.13 -10.93 -5.45
N TYR A 345 -12.11 -11.58 -4.90
CA TYR A 345 -11.68 -12.88 -5.38
C TYR A 345 -12.56 -13.97 -4.75
N ASP A 346 -12.75 -15.07 -5.49
CA ASP A 346 -13.47 -16.23 -4.97
C ASP A 346 -12.79 -16.78 -3.70
N ASN A 347 -11.46 -16.64 -3.61
CA ASN A 347 -10.71 -17.09 -2.44
C ASN A 347 -10.08 -15.90 -1.70
N VAL A 348 -10.01 -15.97 -0.36
CA VAL A 348 -9.33 -14.94 0.44
C VAL A 348 -7.81 -15.02 0.24
N LEU A 349 -7.28 -16.24 0.23
CA LEU A 349 -5.89 -16.51 -0.12
C LEU A 349 -5.84 -17.65 -1.13
N SER A 350 -5.33 -17.37 -2.33
CA SER A 350 -5.08 -18.36 -3.37
C SER A 350 -3.58 -18.43 -3.65
N VAL A 351 -2.98 -19.61 -3.49
CA VAL A 351 -1.56 -19.82 -3.79
C VAL A 351 -1.38 -20.98 -4.74
N SER A 352 -0.80 -20.70 -5.91
CA SER A 352 -0.51 -21.69 -6.94
C SER A 352 1.00 -21.83 -7.15
N SER A 353 1.55 -23.04 -7.05
CA SER A 353 3.00 -23.32 -7.23
C SER A 353 3.93 -22.51 -6.30
N GLY A 354 3.46 -22.15 -5.10
CA GLY A 354 4.15 -21.25 -4.16
C GLY A 354 4.21 -21.78 -2.72
N LYS A 355 4.48 -20.87 -1.77
CA LYS A 355 4.54 -21.18 -0.35
C LYS A 355 3.90 -20.11 0.52
N VAL A 356 3.24 -20.52 1.60
CA VAL A 356 2.80 -19.67 2.71
C VAL A 356 3.54 -20.09 3.97
N ASN A 357 4.11 -19.14 4.70
CA ASN A 357 4.86 -19.38 5.93
C ASN A 357 4.29 -18.50 7.05
N VAL A 358 3.72 -19.14 8.06
CA VAL A 358 3.21 -18.49 9.27
C VAL A 358 4.01 -19.05 10.44
N LYS A 359 4.91 -18.24 10.99
CA LYS A 359 5.80 -18.66 12.07
C LYS A 359 5.80 -17.65 13.20
N ASP A 360 5.65 -18.12 14.44
CA ASP A 360 5.68 -17.28 15.64
C ASP A 360 4.71 -16.07 15.54
N SER A 361 3.60 -16.27 14.81
CA SER A 361 2.70 -15.21 14.31
C SER A 361 1.23 -15.61 14.37
N THR A 362 0.34 -14.62 14.23
CA THR A 362 -1.11 -14.80 14.16
C THR A 362 -1.65 -14.40 12.79
N LEU A 363 -2.38 -15.30 12.13
CA LEU A 363 -3.08 -15.03 10.88
C LEU A 363 -4.60 -15.18 11.06
N ASN A 364 -5.34 -14.09 10.88
CA ASN A 364 -6.79 -14.06 11.05
C ASN A 364 -7.48 -13.86 9.71
N PHE A 365 -8.30 -14.82 9.29
CA PHE A 365 -9.22 -14.66 8.18
C PHE A 365 -10.59 -14.22 8.70
N ARG A 366 -11.03 -13.04 8.28
CA ARG A 366 -12.34 -12.46 8.62
C ARG A 366 -13.21 -12.41 7.38
N VAL A 367 -14.18 -13.31 7.30
CA VAL A 367 -14.95 -13.54 6.07
C VAL A 367 -16.40 -13.13 6.27
N LYS A 368 -16.88 -12.22 5.41
CA LYS A 368 -18.29 -11.80 5.33
C LYS A 368 -18.74 -11.98 3.88
N ASN A 369 -19.67 -12.90 3.63
CA ASN A 369 -20.26 -13.13 2.30
C ASN A 369 -19.24 -13.50 1.20
N ASN A 370 -18.59 -14.66 1.31
CA ASN A 370 -17.69 -15.20 0.28
C ASN A 370 -18.30 -16.43 -0.41
N ASN A 371 -18.12 -16.55 -1.74
CA ASN A 371 -18.64 -17.62 -2.59
C ASN A 371 -17.61 -18.72 -2.94
N GLY A 372 -16.34 -18.61 -2.50
CA GLY A 372 -15.31 -19.63 -2.73
C GLY A 372 -14.70 -20.16 -1.44
N ARG A 373 -13.36 -20.26 -1.39
CA ARG A 373 -12.61 -20.91 -0.28
C ARG A 373 -11.92 -19.85 0.56
N VAL A 374 -11.67 -20.10 1.85
CA VAL A 374 -10.85 -19.15 2.62
C VAL A 374 -9.40 -19.23 2.14
N VAL A 375 -8.81 -20.43 2.18
CA VAL A 375 -7.49 -20.72 1.61
C VAL A 375 -7.63 -21.77 0.50
N SER A 376 -7.02 -21.52 -0.65
CA SER A 376 -6.92 -22.48 -1.76
C SER A 376 -5.45 -22.68 -2.15
N LEU A 377 -5.00 -23.94 -2.11
CA LEU A 377 -3.62 -24.33 -2.40
C LEU A 377 -3.59 -25.29 -3.60
N ASP A 378 -2.90 -24.90 -4.67
CA ASP A 378 -2.76 -25.67 -5.90
C ASP A 378 -1.27 -25.82 -6.28
N GLY A 379 -0.69 -27.01 -6.15
CA GLY A 379 0.75 -27.24 -6.23
C GLY A 379 1.58 -26.43 -5.23
N SER A 380 1.03 -26.04 -4.08
CA SER A 380 1.65 -25.09 -3.15
C SER A 380 1.74 -25.62 -1.71
N LYS A 381 2.54 -24.94 -0.88
CA LYS A 381 2.79 -25.35 0.51
C LYS A 381 2.27 -24.32 1.51
N LEU A 382 1.66 -24.75 2.60
CA LEU A 382 1.34 -23.90 3.75
C LEU A 382 1.98 -24.49 5.01
N ASP A 383 2.95 -23.78 5.57
CA ASP A 383 3.62 -24.14 6.81
C ASP A 383 3.16 -23.20 7.94
N ILE A 384 2.56 -23.76 8.99
CA ILE A 384 2.15 -23.06 10.20
C ILE A 384 2.96 -23.64 11.37
N ASN A 385 3.77 -22.82 12.03
CA ASN A 385 4.69 -23.28 13.08
C ASN A 385 4.73 -22.33 14.27
N SER A 386 4.44 -22.85 15.47
CA SER A 386 4.35 -22.05 16.70
C SER A 386 3.45 -20.82 16.54
N SER A 387 2.31 -21.02 15.86
CA SER A 387 1.46 -19.94 15.37
C SER A 387 -0.03 -20.16 15.66
N SER A 388 -0.81 -19.09 15.55
CA SER A 388 -2.27 -19.15 15.62
C SER A 388 -2.88 -18.77 14.27
N VAL A 389 -3.72 -19.63 13.72
CA VAL A 389 -4.52 -19.32 12.52
C VAL A 389 -5.99 -19.38 12.89
N ASN A 390 -6.71 -18.29 12.63
CA ASN A 390 -8.12 -18.16 12.99
C ASN A 390 -8.96 -17.88 11.74
N VAL A 391 -9.95 -18.72 11.46
CA VAL A 391 -10.94 -18.50 10.41
C VAL A 391 -12.26 -18.15 11.07
N ILE A 392 -12.66 -16.89 10.93
CA ILE A 392 -13.86 -16.33 11.55
C ILE A 392 -14.79 -15.87 10.44
N THR A 393 -15.90 -16.59 10.27
CA THR A 393 -16.93 -16.21 9.29
C THR A 393 -18.09 -15.53 10.01
N SER A 394 -18.50 -14.35 9.53
CA SER A 394 -19.67 -13.63 10.03
C SER A 394 -20.67 -13.38 8.89
N GLY A 395 -21.86 -13.97 8.97
CA GLY A 395 -22.90 -13.83 7.93
C GLY A 395 -23.70 -15.11 7.71
N ALA A 396 -24.84 -15.02 7.01
CA ALA A 396 -25.63 -16.16 6.55
C ALA A 396 -25.05 -16.61 5.21
N THR A 397 -23.98 -17.39 5.22
CA THR A 397 -23.33 -17.85 3.99
C THR A 397 -23.45 -19.36 3.92
N ASP A 398 -24.32 -19.84 3.04
CA ASP A 398 -24.45 -21.26 2.65
C ASP A 398 -23.51 -21.63 1.47
N ASN A 399 -22.73 -20.66 0.96
CA ASN A 399 -22.00 -20.76 -0.31
C ASN A 399 -20.48 -20.92 -0.22
N LEU A 400 -19.85 -20.84 0.97
CA LEU A 400 -18.41 -21.10 1.08
C LEU A 400 -18.13 -22.58 0.76
N LYS A 401 -16.98 -22.91 0.17
CA LYS A 401 -16.67 -24.32 -0.21
C LYS A 401 -15.83 -25.05 0.82
N SER A 402 -14.88 -24.37 1.46
CA SER A 402 -13.99 -24.94 2.48
C SER A 402 -13.21 -23.85 3.21
N ALA A 403 -12.75 -24.16 4.43
CA ALA A 403 -11.82 -23.30 5.15
C ALA A 403 -10.42 -23.37 4.53
N ILE A 404 -9.91 -24.58 4.29
CA ILE A 404 -8.63 -24.81 3.61
C ILE A 404 -8.87 -25.88 2.55
N PHE A 405 -8.57 -25.59 1.29
CA PHE A 405 -8.59 -26.57 0.22
C PHE A 405 -7.17 -26.89 -0.23
N ILE A 406 -6.82 -28.17 -0.19
CA ILE A 406 -5.48 -28.65 -0.55
C ILE A 406 -5.63 -29.51 -1.78
N ASP A 407 -5.22 -29.02 -2.95
CA ASP A 407 -5.30 -29.76 -4.21
C ASP A 407 -4.08 -30.66 -4.48
N GLU A 408 -4.02 -31.25 -5.67
CA GLU A 408 -2.90 -32.08 -6.11
C GLU A 408 -1.55 -31.37 -5.94
N SER A 409 -0.54 -32.13 -5.51
CA SER A 409 0.82 -31.64 -5.24
C SER A 409 0.95 -30.55 -4.17
N SER A 410 -0.15 -30.17 -3.51
CA SER A 410 -0.15 -29.24 -2.38
C SER A 410 0.06 -29.96 -1.04
N SER A 411 0.67 -29.25 -0.09
CA SER A 411 0.88 -29.77 1.27
C SER A 411 0.65 -28.71 2.34
N VAL A 412 -0.04 -29.08 3.41
CA VAL A 412 -0.19 -28.27 4.62
C VAL A 412 0.55 -28.96 5.77
N ALA A 413 1.34 -28.21 6.52
CA ALA A 413 1.95 -28.67 7.77
C ALA A 413 1.62 -27.71 8.92
N ILE A 414 1.01 -28.22 9.98
CA ILE A 414 0.65 -27.47 11.18
C ILE A 414 1.42 -28.07 12.36
N LYS A 415 2.32 -27.29 12.97
CA LYS A 415 3.24 -27.78 14.00
C LYS A 415 3.20 -26.89 15.23
N LYS A 416 2.97 -27.46 16.41
CA LYS A 416 2.95 -26.73 17.70
C LYS A 416 2.11 -25.46 17.64
N SER A 417 0.99 -25.53 16.93
CA SER A 417 0.18 -24.37 16.53
C SER A 417 -1.28 -24.57 16.86
N THR A 418 -2.05 -23.51 16.76
CA THR A 418 -3.51 -23.56 16.92
C THR A 418 -4.19 -23.19 15.61
N LEU A 419 -5.14 -24.02 15.15
CA LEU A 419 -6.06 -23.67 14.06
C LEU A 419 -7.48 -23.60 14.63
N ASN A 420 -8.06 -22.40 14.67
CA ASN A 420 -9.43 -22.20 15.09
C ASN A 420 -10.31 -21.89 13.88
N ILE A 421 -11.34 -22.69 13.66
CA ILE A 421 -12.32 -22.48 12.59
C ILE A 421 -13.69 -22.31 13.26
N SER A 422 -14.16 -21.07 13.32
CA SER A 422 -15.48 -20.75 13.86
C SER A 422 -16.38 -20.23 12.75
N THR A 423 -17.33 -21.08 12.36
CA THR A 423 -18.17 -20.81 11.21
C THR A 423 -19.66 -20.91 11.51
N LYS A 424 -20.52 -20.53 10.56
CA LYS A 424 -21.99 -20.67 10.67
C LYS A 424 -22.57 -21.76 9.74
N ALA A 425 -21.72 -22.44 8.95
CA ALA A 425 -22.12 -23.48 8.02
C ALA A 425 -21.04 -24.58 7.94
N ASN A 426 -21.31 -25.66 7.19
CA ASN A 426 -20.48 -26.86 7.14
C ASN A 426 -19.15 -26.63 6.42
N TYR A 427 -18.20 -25.98 7.08
CA TYR A 427 -16.88 -25.67 6.55
C TYR A 427 -15.78 -26.36 7.34
N SER A 428 -15.04 -27.21 6.64
CA SER A 428 -13.85 -27.91 7.09
C SER A 428 -12.67 -27.66 6.14
N PRO A 429 -11.44 -27.94 6.59
CA PRO A 429 -10.37 -28.36 5.70
C PRO A 429 -10.78 -29.55 4.82
N ILE A 430 -10.48 -29.44 3.52
CA ILE A 430 -10.66 -30.50 2.52
C ILE A 430 -9.29 -30.82 1.91
N VAL A 431 -8.87 -32.07 2.05
CA VAL A 431 -7.64 -32.60 1.44
C VAL A 431 -8.02 -33.37 0.18
N ASN A 432 -7.85 -32.73 -0.99
CA ASN A 432 -8.20 -33.26 -2.31
C ASN A 432 -6.92 -33.56 -3.09
N GLN A 433 -6.49 -34.83 -3.20
CA GLN A 433 -5.22 -35.21 -3.86
C GLN A 433 -3.92 -34.66 -3.21
N GLY A 434 -4.01 -33.74 -2.24
CA GLY A 434 -2.88 -33.21 -1.50
C GLY A 434 -2.60 -33.92 -0.17
N LYS A 435 -1.83 -33.25 0.69
CA LYS A 435 -1.40 -33.77 1.99
C LYS A 435 -1.60 -32.76 3.11
N MET A 436 -2.07 -33.22 4.28
CA MET A 436 -2.13 -32.42 5.50
C MET A 436 -1.43 -33.15 6.65
N ASP A 437 -0.48 -32.49 7.29
CA ASP A 437 0.24 -32.98 8.47
C ASP A 437 -0.04 -32.06 9.68
N ILE A 438 -0.46 -32.64 10.80
CA ILE A 438 -0.74 -31.91 12.05
C ILE A 438 0.07 -32.58 13.17
N ILE A 439 0.95 -31.81 13.81
CA ILE A 439 1.95 -32.33 14.75
C ILE A 439 1.93 -31.48 16.03
N GLY A 440 1.58 -32.11 17.15
CA GLY A 440 1.48 -31.48 18.48
C GLY A 440 0.75 -30.14 18.47
N SER A 441 -0.40 -30.10 17.79
CA SER A 441 -1.15 -28.87 17.54
C SER A 441 -2.60 -29.00 18.00
N ASP A 442 -3.25 -27.86 18.26
CA ASP A 442 -4.64 -27.78 18.70
C ASP A 442 -5.51 -27.31 17.54
N ILE A 443 -6.45 -28.15 17.12
CA ILE A 443 -7.37 -27.85 16.01
C ILE A 443 -8.78 -27.79 16.56
N ASN A 444 -9.33 -26.58 16.63
CA ASN A 444 -10.67 -26.35 17.17
C ASN A 444 -11.62 -25.92 16.06
N ILE A 445 -12.60 -26.76 15.77
CA ILE A 445 -13.62 -26.50 14.76
C ILE A 445 -14.98 -26.45 15.44
N SER A 446 -15.76 -25.41 15.15
CA SER A 446 -17.09 -25.23 15.73
C SER A 446 -18.13 -25.02 14.63
N LYS A 447 -19.32 -25.60 14.85
CA LYS A 447 -20.52 -25.44 14.02
C LYS A 447 -20.36 -25.91 12.56
N SER A 448 -19.45 -26.86 12.33
CA SER A 448 -19.31 -27.59 11.06
C SER A 448 -19.72 -29.05 11.25
N LYS A 449 -20.34 -29.66 10.24
CA LYS A 449 -20.63 -31.10 10.20
C LYS A 449 -19.35 -31.95 10.23
N TYR A 450 -18.29 -31.47 9.59
CA TYR A 450 -17.02 -32.18 9.49
C TYR A 450 -15.86 -31.35 10.06
N ALA A 451 -14.84 -32.00 10.64
CA ALA A 451 -13.60 -31.31 11.00
C ALA A 451 -12.59 -31.37 9.84
N ILE A 452 -12.38 -32.53 9.22
CA ILE A 452 -11.48 -32.71 8.07
C ILE A 452 -12.13 -33.68 7.08
N THR A 453 -12.05 -33.38 5.79
CA THR A 453 -12.58 -34.23 4.71
C THR A 453 -11.47 -34.66 3.78
N LEU A 454 -11.34 -35.97 3.53
CA LEU A 454 -10.40 -36.57 2.58
C LEU A 454 -11.11 -36.93 1.27
N LYS A 455 -10.58 -36.48 0.13
CA LYS A 455 -11.15 -36.73 -1.20
C LYS A 455 -10.07 -37.07 -2.23
N ASN A 456 -10.48 -37.86 -3.23
CA ASN A 456 -9.75 -38.10 -4.47
C ASN A 456 -8.28 -38.49 -4.31
N GLY A 457 -7.90 -39.15 -3.21
CA GLY A 457 -6.53 -39.55 -2.92
C GLY A 457 -5.78 -38.64 -1.94
N GLY A 458 -6.48 -37.75 -1.22
CA GLY A 458 -5.89 -36.94 -0.15
C GLY A 458 -5.32 -37.78 1.00
N GLN A 459 -4.32 -37.23 1.70
CA GLN A 459 -3.65 -37.87 2.84
C GLN A 459 -3.65 -37.00 4.08
N LEU A 460 -3.85 -37.61 5.26
CA LEU A 460 -3.81 -36.93 6.56
C LEU A 460 -2.88 -37.61 7.55
N GLY A 461 -1.94 -36.85 8.10
CA GLY A 461 -1.09 -37.23 9.22
C GLY A 461 -1.48 -36.47 10.50
N LEU A 462 -1.75 -37.19 11.60
CA LEU A 462 -1.94 -36.59 12.94
C LEU A 462 -0.96 -37.24 13.91
N SER A 463 -0.09 -36.47 14.56
CA SER A 463 0.92 -37.01 15.50
C SER A 463 1.25 -36.12 16.69
N GLU A 464 2.04 -36.66 17.63
CA GLU A 464 2.69 -35.96 18.76
C GLU A 464 1.75 -35.16 19.69
N SER A 465 0.69 -35.80 20.23
CA SER A 465 -0.28 -35.12 21.13
C SER A 465 -1.09 -34.02 20.44
N THR A 466 -1.44 -34.21 19.17
CA THR A 466 -2.40 -33.35 18.48
C THR A 466 -3.79 -33.51 19.08
N ASP A 467 -4.43 -32.40 19.45
CA ASP A 467 -5.80 -32.34 19.94
C ASP A 467 -6.72 -31.79 18.84
N LEU A 468 -7.56 -32.65 18.25
CA LEU A 468 -8.59 -32.27 17.27
C LEU A 468 -9.95 -32.26 17.96
N SER A 469 -10.53 -31.08 18.11
CA SER A 469 -11.83 -30.87 18.76
C SER A 469 -12.87 -30.34 17.76
N LEU A 470 -14.00 -31.04 17.66
CA LEU A 470 -15.15 -30.62 16.86
C LEU A 470 -16.38 -30.48 17.75
N THR A 471 -16.97 -29.28 17.78
CA THR A 471 -18.14 -28.98 18.60
C THR A 471 -19.36 -28.61 17.74
N GLY A 472 -20.51 -29.26 17.98
CA GLY A 472 -21.75 -29.09 17.23
C GLY A 472 -22.70 -30.29 17.38
N VAL A 473 -23.82 -30.30 16.64
CA VAL A 473 -24.83 -31.39 16.65
C VAL A 473 -24.68 -32.25 15.39
N ASN A 474 -24.66 -33.59 15.52
CA ASN A 474 -24.43 -34.57 14.43
C ASN A 474 -23.07 -34.39 13.73
N VAL A 475 -22.01 -34.31 14.52
CA VAL A 475 -20.67 -33.93 14.05
C VAL A 475 -19.76 -35.14 13.86
N THR A 476 -19.07 -35.20 12.71
CA THR A 476 -18.04 -36.21 12.42
C THR A 476 -16.67 -35.55 12.27
N ALA A 477 -15.68 -35.88 13.09
CA ALA A 477 -14.38 -35.22 12.99
C ALA A 477 -13.69 -35.50 11.64
N ILE A 478 -13.45 -36.75 11.25
CA ILE A 478 -12.77 -37.07 10.00
C ILE A 478 -13.68 -37.87 9.06
N VAL A 479 -13.90 -37.38 7.85
CA VAL A 479 -14.68 -38.10 6.84
C VAL A 479 -13.79 -38.48 5.65
N ASP A 480 -13.80 -39.76 5.31
CA ASP A 480 -13.16 -40.28 4.11
C ASP A 480 -14.19 -40.44 2.98
N GLU A 481 -14.02 -39.67 1.91
CA GLU A 481 -14.78 -39.71 0.66
C GLU A 481 -13.83 -39.99 -0.52
N SER A 482 -13.01 -41.05 -0.44
CA SER A 482 -11.97 -41.47 -1.41
C SER A 482 -10.55 -40.96 -1.16
N GLY A 483 -10.14 -40.81 0.10
CA GLY A 483 -8.76 -40.58 0.51
C GLY A 483 -7.81 -41.73 0.15
N LEU A 484 -6.51 -41.45 0.15
CA LEU A 484 -5.46 -42.44 -0.11
C LEU A 484 -4.93 -43.07 1.18
N GLY A 485 -4.89 -42.31 2.27
CA GLY A 485 -4.39 -42.86 3.53
C GLY A 485 -4.40 -41.89 4.69
N VAL A 486 -4.29 -42.48 5.88
CA VAL A 486 -4.15 -41.78 7.16
C VAL A 486 -3.01 -42.41 7.96
N TYR A 487 -2.27 -41.61 8.72
CA TYR A 487 -1.15 -42.11 9.53
C TYR A 487 -0.85 -41.22 10.74
N GLY A 488 0.04 -41.71 11.60
CA GLY A 488 0.53 -41.01 12.79
C GLY A 488 -0.03 -41.60 14.08
N ASP A 489 0.44 -41.08 15.20
CA ASP A 489 0.27 -41.68 16.52
C ASP A 489 -0.02 -40.64 17.60
N ASN A 490 -0.66 -41.07 18.70
CA ASN A 490 -0.89 -40.23 19.87
C ASN A 490 -1.69 -38.95 19.58
N ALA A 491 -2.60 -38.98 18.61
CA ALA A 491 -3.58 -37.91 18.41
C ALA A 491 -4.84 -38.19 19.23
N LYS A 492 -5.46 -37.14 19.76
CA LYS A 492 -6.73 -37.20 20.47
C LYS A 492 -7.79 -36.47 19.66
N ILE A 493 -8.86 -37.17 19.34
CA ILE A 493 -9.97 -36.67 18.54
C ILE A 493 -11.20 -36.62 19.44
N THR A 494 -11.80 -35.44 19.58
CA THR A 494 -13.01 -35.23 20.40
C THR A 494 -14.18 -34.82 19.51
N SER A 495 -15.17 -35.71 19.35
CA SER A 495 -16.37 -35.52 18.52
C SER A 495 -17.39 -36.64 18.76
N GLU A 496 -18.68 -36.40 18.47
CA GLU A 496 -19.73 -37.44 18.55
C GLU A 496 -19.36 -38.68 17.71
N THR A 497 -18.86 -38.46 16.49
CA THR A 497 -18.26 -39.49 15.63
C THR A 497 -16.84 -39.07 15.28
N CYS A 498 -15.81 -39.79 15.73
CA CYS A 498 -14.43 -39.35 15.46
C CYS A 498 -14.03 -39.55 13.99
N TRP A 499 -14.48 -40.62 13.33
CA TRP A 499 -14.21 -40.82 11.91
C TRP A 499 -15.21 -41.74 11.22
N THR A 500 -15.29 -41.64 9.89
CA THR A 500 -16.10 -42.51 9.03
C THR A 500 -15.51 -42.63 7.62
N GLY A 501 -15.87 -43.69 6.89
CA GLY A 501 -15.45 -43.96 5.51
C GLY A 501 -14.59 -45.23 5.38
N LEU A 502 -14.20 -45.56 4.15
CA LEU A 502 -13.56 -46.84 3.80
C LEU A 502 -12.18 -46.99 4.44
N LEU A 503 -11.41 -45.90 4.60
CA LEU A 503 -10.14 -45.90 5.31
C LEU A 503 -10.25 -46.34 6.78
N PHE A 504 -11.47 -46.38 7.32
CA PHE A 504 -11.75 -46.70 8.71
C PHE A 504 -12.67 -47.91 8.89
N SER A 505 -12.92 -48.70 7.84
CA SER A 505 -13.84 -49.87 7.90
C SER A 505 -13.47 -50.89 8.97
N ASP A 506 -12.17 -51.04 9.22
CA ASP A 506 -11.62 -52.05 10.13
C ASP A 506 -11.38 -51.49 11.54
N SER A 507 -11.82 -50.25 11.80
CA SER A 507 -11.70 -49.60 13.10
C SER A 507 -12.70 -50.18 14.10
N ILE A 508 -12.31 -51.24 14.81
CA ILE A 508 -13.09 -51.81 15.90
C ILE A 508 -13.08 -50.81 17.06
N SER A 509 -14.17 -50.08 17.26
CA SER A 509 -14.38 -49.20 18.41
C SER A 509 -13.25 -48.19 18.66
N ASN A 510 -13.12 -47.18 17.80
CA ASN A 510 -12.57 -45.89 18.23
C ASN A 510 -11.09 -45.88 18.71
N THR A 511 -10.26 -46.88 18.39
CA THR A 511 -8.86 -46.93 18.89
C THR A 511 -7.78 -47.50 17.95
N SER A 512 -8.09 -48.27 16.91
CA SER A 512 -7.11 -48.64 15.87
C SER A 512 -7.78 -49.36 14.69
N GLY A 513 -7.23 -49.20 13.48
CA GLY A 513 -7.63 -49.96 12.30
C GLY A 513 -6.39 -50.43 11.53
N THR A 514 -6.38 -51.70 11.13
CA THR A 514 -5.38 -52.29 10.21
C THR A 514 -6.05 -52.62 8.90
N SER A 515 -5.48 -52.19 7.77
CA SER A 515 -6.07 -52.33 6.42
C SER A 515 -6.01 -53.76 5.86
N GLU A 516 -7.10 -54.23 5.25
CA GLU A 516 -7.03 -55.26 4.21
C GLU A 516 -7.07 -54.68 2.79
N SER A 517 -6.24 -55.24 1.91
CA SER A 517 -6.10 -54.85 0.51
C SER A 517 -7.29 -55.31 -0.32
N VAL A 518 -7.99 -54.38 -0.99
CA VAL A 518 -8.90 -54.73 -2.09
C VAL A 518 -8.55 -53.90 -3.32
N ASN A 519 -7.86 -54.57 -4.26
CA ASN A 519 -7.62 -54.26 -5.68
C ASN A 519 -7.43 -52.78 -6.11
N ASN A 520 -6.17 -52.48 -6.46
CA ASN A 520 -5.66 -51.42 -7.36
C ASN A 520 -5.49 -49.97 -6.89
N LYS A 521 -5.66 -49.65 -5.60
CA LYS A 521 -4.89 -48.58 -4.94
C LYS A 521 -4.59 -49.07 -3.53
N ILE A 522 -3.32 -49.07 -3.12
CA ILE A 522 -2.92 -49.40 -1.74
C ILE A 522 -3.46 -48.26 -0.85
N THR A 523 -4.67 -48.41 -0.33
CA THR A 523 -5.17 -47.57 0.76
C THR A 523 -4.46 -48.02 2.03
N THR A 524 -3.80 -47.09 2.73
CA THR A 524 -3.05 -47.42 3.96
C THR A 524 -3.62 -46.63 5.13
N ASN A 525 -4.23 -47.34 6.06
CA ASN A 525 -4.42 -46.84 7.41
C ASN A 525 -3.23 -47.33 8.25
N ARG A 526 -2.47 -46.38 8.80
CA ARG A 526 -1.37 -46.62 9.75
C ARG A 526 -1.50 -45.73 10.97
N SER A 527 -2.73 -45.37 11.36
CA SER A 527 -2.96 -44.48 12.49
C SER A 527 -3.19 -45.21 13.80
N ASN A 528 -2.68 -44.64 14.89
CA ASN A 528 -3.00 -45.02 16.27
C ASN A 528 -3.51 -43.77 17.01
N TRP A 529 -4.83 -43.55 16.95
CA TRP A 529 -5.49 -42.35 17.45
C TRP A 529 -6.52 -42.70 18.51
N ASN A 530 -6.67 -41.82 19.50
CA ASN A 530 -7.67 -41.96 20.54
C ASN A 530 -8.91 -41.14 20.20
N CYS A 531 -10.07 -41.79 20.20
CA CYS A 531 -11.35 -41.10 20.07
C CYS A 531 -12.01 -40.94 21.44
N ASN A 532 -12.38 -39.69 21.77
CA ASN A 532 -13.14 -39.33 22.96
C ASN A 532 -14.50 -38.77 22.52
N GLN A 533 -15.57 -39.53 22.77
CA GLN A 533 -16.93 -39.16 22.36
C GLN A 533 -17.57 -38.15 23.30
#